data_AF-A0A2T2RG06-F1
#
_entry.id   AF-A0A2T2RG06-F1
#
_cell.length_a   1.000
_cell.length_b   1.000
_cell.length_c   1.000
_cell.angle_alpha   90.00
_cell.angle_beta   90.00
_cell.angle_gamma   90.00
#
_symmetry.space_group_name_H-M   'P 1'
#
loop_
_entity.id
_entity.type
_entity.pdbx_description
1 polymer ?
#
loop_
_entity_poly.entity_id
_entity_poly.type
_entity_poly.pdbx_seq_one_letter_code
_entity_poly.pdbx_strand_id
1 'polypeptide(L)'
;MGRVGLVLGAGGTVGQAYHAGVLSALEHDLGWDPRTADVIVGTSAGALSACLLRLGMAASDLGPWVTDEPLSHDCALLHGWLRRVRSGLPPAGPGRWRG
;
A
#
# COMPACT_ATOMS: atom_id res chain seq x y z
N MET A 1 -21.79 2.86 -12.75
CA MET A 1 -21.15 2.63 -11.43
C MET A 1 -20.94 3.97 -10.75
N GLY A 2 -21.07 4.03 -9.42
CA GLY A 2 -20.82 5.25 -8.66
C GLY A 2 -19.33 5.58 -8.59
N ARG A 3 -18.99 6.85 -8.34
CA ARG A 3 -17.62 7.29 -8.05
C ARG A 3 -17.30 7.06 -6.58
N VAL A 4 -16.12 6.52 -6.26
CA VAL A 4 -15.71 6.17 -4.90
C VAL A 4 -14.38 6.86 -4.55
N GLY A 5 -14.39 7.58 -3.43
CA GLY A 5 -13.17 8.08 -2.78
C GLY A 5 -12.82 7.22 -1.57
N LEU A 6 -11.58 6.74 -1.50
CA LEU A 6 -11.05 5.93 -0.41
C LEU A 6 -10.15 6.76 0.51
N VAL A 7 -10.43 6.79 1.80
CA VAL A 7 -9.62 7.50 2.81
C VAL A 7 -9.05 6.50 3.82
N LEU A 8 -7.73 6.43 3.90
CA LEU A 8 -6.97 5.52 4.76
C LEU A 8 -6.33 6.31 5.91
N GLY A 9 -7.08 6.46 6.99
CA GLY A 9 -6.64 7.14 8.20
C GLY A 9 -6.24 6.14 9.29
N ALA A 10 -4.95 5.78 9.35
CA ALA A 10 -4.41 4.96 10.44
C ALA A 10 -2.90 5.18 10.63
N GLY A 11 -2.38 4.77 11.78
CA GLY A 11 -0.96 4.88 12.14
C GLY A 11 -0.34 3.55 12.56
N GLY A 12 0.96 3.42 12.31
CA GLY A 12 1.76 2.26 12.74
C GLY A 12 1.38 0.93 12.08
N THR A 13 2.01 -0.15 12.53
CA THR A 13 1.81 -1.50 12.01
C THR A 13 0.38 -2.00 12.22
N VAL A 14 -0.24 -1.66 13.35
CA VAL A 14 -1.64 -2.01 13.63
C VAL A 14 -2.58 -1.38 12.60
N GLY A 15 -2.38 -0.10 12.28
CA GLY A 15 -3.16 0.58 11.24
C GLY A 15 -3.04 -0.08 9.88
N GLN A 16 -1.84 -0.56 9.51
CA GLN A 16 -1.66 -1.32 8.28
C GLN A 16 -2.40 -2.66 8.30
N ALA A 17 -2.35 -3.39 9.41
CA ALA A 17 -3.05 -4.67 9.54
C ALA A 17 -4.56 -4.48 9.38
N TYR A 18 -5.13 -3.41 9.96
CA TYR A 18 -6.54 -3.07 9.75
C TYR A 18 -6.85 -2.74 8.29
N HIS A 19 -6.04 -1.94 7.61
CA HIS A 19 -6.23 -1.67 6.18
C HIS A 19 -6.17 -2.96 5.36
N ALA A 20 -5.18 -3.82 5.58
CA ALA A 20 -5.04 -5.08 4.86
C ALA A 20 -6.26 -5.98 5.03
N GLY A 21 -6.73 -6.17 6.27
CA GLY A 21 -7.91 -7.00 6.56
C GLY A 21 -9.19 -6.45 5.94
N VAL A 22 -9.48 -5.16 6.15
CA VAL A 22 -10.71 -4.54 5.63
C VAL A 22 -10.71 -4.52 4.10
N LEU A 23 -9.61 -4.09 3.48
CA LEU A 23 -9.55 -3.97 2.02
C LEU A 23 -9.56 -5.33 1.34
N SER A 24 -8.90 -6.34 1.91
CA SER A 24 -8.97 -7.72 1.41
C SER A 24 -10.40 -8.27 1.49
N ALA A 25 -11.12 -8.03 2.59
CA ALA A 25 -12.52 -8.44 2.72
C ALA A 25 -13.44 -7.71 1.72
N LEU A 26 -13.25 -6.40 1.50
CA LEU A 26 -14.02 -5.66 0.49
C LEU A 26 -13.75 -6.19 -0.94
N GLU A 27 -12.50 -6.52 -1.25
CA GLU A 27 -12.10 -7.11 -2.53
C GLU A 27 -12.73 -8.50 -2.72
N HIS A 28 -12.61 -9.38 -1.72
CA HIS A 28 -13.06 -10.77 -1.78
C HIS A 28 -14.59 -10.92 -1.64
N ASP A 29 -15.19 -10.33 -0.62
CA ASP A 29 -16.59 -10.58 -0.25
C ASP A 29 -17.57 -9.70 -1.03
N LEU A 30 -17.16 -8.48 -1.38
CA LEU A 30 -18.00 -7.52 -2.10
C LEU A 30 -17.60 -7.34 -3.56
N GLY A 31 -16.49 -7.95 -4.00
CA GLY A 31 -15.98 -7.81 -5.36
C GLY A 31 -15.53 -6.40 -5.72
N TRP A 32 -15.37 -5.51 -4.73
CA TRP A 32 -14.93 -4.14 -4.97
C TRP A 32 -13.42 -4.05 -4.84
N ASP A 33 -12.75 -3.93 -5.98
CA ASP A 33 -11.30 -3.73 -6.05
C ASP A 33 -10.92 -2.32 -5.57
N PRO A 34 -10.22 -2.16 -4.44
CA PRO A 34 -9.86 -0.85 -3.90
C PRO A 34 -8.97 0.00 -4.83
N ARG A 35 -8.27 -0.63 -5.78
CA ARG A 35 -7.46 0.06 -6.79
C ARG A 35 -8.32 0.84 -7.78
N THR A 36 -9.60 0.47 -7.91
CA THR A 36 -10.58 1.13 -8.78
C THR A 36 -11.18 2.40 -8.17
N ALA A 37 -10.85 2.74 -6.91
CA ALA A 37 -11.21 4.03 -6.33
C ALA A 37 -10.68 5.18 -7.20
N ASP A 38 -11.52 6.19 -7.44
CA ASP A 38 -11.17 7.36 -8.25
C ASP A 38 -10.06 8.18 -7.59
N VAL A 39 -10.13 8.28 -6.25
CA VAL A 39 -9.18 8.99 -5.41
C VAL A 39 -8.87 8.14 -4.19
N ILE A 40 -7.59 8.04 -3.84
CA ILE A 40 -7.12 7.41 -2.61
C ILE A 40 -6.31 8.44 -1.82
N VAL A 41 -6.73 8.75 -0.60
CA VAL A 41 -6.02 9.63 0.33
C VAL A 41 -5.55 8.81 1.52
N GLY A 42 -4.27 8.90 1.87
CA GLY A 42 -3.70 8.16 2.98
C GLY A 42 -2.71 8.98 3.79
N THR A 43 -2.71 8.77 5.11
CA THR A 43 -1.77 9.42 6.04
C THR A 43 -1.00 8.37 6.82
N SER A 44 0.32 8.56 7.02
CA SER A 44 1.19 7.62 7.76
C SER A 44 1.12 6.19 7.18
N ALA A 45 0.61 5.22 7.94
CA ALA A 45 0.36 3.87 7.46
C ALA A 45 -0.56 3.88 6.22
N GLY A 46 -1.62 4.68 6.25
CA GLY A 46 -2.51 4.83 5.12
C GLY A 46 -1.85 5.36 3.86
N ALA A 47 -0.82 6.21 3.97
CA ALA A 47 -0.10 6.72 2.80
C ALA A 47 0.66 5.60 2.07
N LEU A 48 1.28 4.69 2.83
CA LEU A 48 1.94 3.52 2.27
C LEU A 48 0.92 2.59 1.59
N SER A 49 -0.18 2.25 2.28
CA SER A 49 -1.25 1.41 1.71
C SER A 49 -1.82 2.04 0.43
N ALA A 50 -2.10 3.35 0.42
CA ALA A 50 -2.59 4.07 -0.74
C ALA A 50 -1.62 4.01 -1.92
N CYS A 51 -0.32 4.24 -1.68
CA CYS A 51 0.71 4.13 -2.70
C CYS A 51 0.81 2.71 -3.27
N LEU A 52 0.81 1.68 -2.43
CA LEU A 52 0.93 0.29 -2.89
C LEU A 52 -0.27 -0.12 -3.76
N LEU A 53 -1.50 0.21 -3.33
CA LEU A 53 -2.70 0.00 -4.14
C LEU A 53 -2.58 0.70 -5.50
N ARG A 54 -2.09 1.96 -5.51
CA ARG A 54 -1.96 2.70 -6.76
C ARG A 54 -0.83 2.22 -7.67
N LEU A 55 0.16 1.54 -7.11
CA LEU A 55 1.18 0.80 -7.85
C LEU A 55 0.68 -0.54 -8.41
N GLY A 56 -0.59 -0.89 -8.17
CA GLY A 56 -1.24 -2.09 -8.71
C GLY A 56 -1.26 -3.28 -7.76
N MET A 57 -0.72 -3.15 -6.53
CA MET A 57 -0.79 -4.21 -5.52
C MET A 57 -2.25 -4.51 -5.17
N ALA A 58 -2.65 -5.78 -5.26
CA ALA A 58 -3.98 -6.22 -4.85
C ALA A 58 -4.17 -6.02 -3.35
N ALA A 59 -5.41 -5.83 -2.89
CA ALA A 59 -5.67 -5.61 -1.47
C ALA A 59 -5.29 -6.84 -0.62
N SER A 60 -5.50 -8.03 -1.18
CA SER A 60 -5.08 -9.32 -0.62
C SER A 60 -3.56 -9.45 -0.37
N ASP A 61 -2.71 -8.69 -1.08
CA ASP A 61 -1.24 -8.71 -0.88
C ASP A 61 -0.76 -7.74 0.22
N LEU A 62 -1.61 -6.83 0.71
CA LEU A 62 -1.22 -5.87 1.76
C LEU A 62 -0.89 -6.56 3.09
N GLY A 63 -1.60 -7.66 3.41
CA GLY A 63 -1.33 -8.47 4.60
C GLY A 63 0.05 -9.13 4.51
N PRO A 64 0.27 -9.99 3.49
CA PRO A 64 1.55 -10.64 3.26
C PRO A 64 2.74 -9.67 3.18
N TRP A 65 2.55 -8.48 2.61
CA TRP A 65 3.57 -7.43 2.57
C TRP A 65 4.03 -6.98 3.97
N VAL A 66 3.11 -6.86 4.92
CA VAL A 66 3.39 -6.37 6.28
C VAL A 66 3.92 -7.49 7.17
N THR A 67 3.53 -8.73 6.93
CA THR A 67 3.93 -9.91 7.69
C THR A 67 5.19 -10.59 7.14
N ASP A 68 5.72 -10.12 6.00
CA ASP A 68 6.82 -10.75 5.26
C ASP A 68 6.50 -12.20 4.85
N GLU A 69 5.23 -12.44 4.54
CA GLU A 69 4.74 -13.72 4.01
C GLU A 69 4.86 -13.75 2.47
N PRO A 70 4.77 -14.93 1.84
CA PRO A 70 4.82 -15.05 0.40
C PRO A 70 3.78 -14.16 -0.31
N LEU A 71 4.28 -13.33 -1.23
CA LEU A 71 3.47 -12.44 -2.08
C LEU A 71 2.92 -13.18 -3.30
N SER A 72 1.82 -12.68 -3.87
CA SER A 72 1.40 -13.07 -5.21
C SER A 72 2.51 -12.83 -6.25
N HIS A 73 2.42 -13.48 -7.41
CA HIS A 73 3.43 -13.33 -8.48
C HIS A 73 3.61 -11.87 -8.89
N ASP A 74 2.51 -11.17 -9.17
CA ASP A 74 2.52 -9.78 -9.61
C ASP A 74 3.08 -8.85 -8.52
N CYS A 75 2.69 -9.09 -7.28
CA CYS A 75 3.21 -8.34 -6.14
C CYS A 75 4.69 -8.61 -5.90
N ALA A 76 5.18 -9.84 -6.11
CA ALA A 76 6.61 -10.16 -6.03
C ALA A 76 7.43 -9.42 -7.11
N LEU A 77 6.89 -9.27 -8.33
CA LEU A 77 7.51 -8.46 -9.38
C LEU A 77 7.56 -6.98 -8.99
N LEU A 78 6.45 -6.43 -8.50
CA LEU A 78 6.37 -5.06 -7.99
C LEU A 78 7.38 -4.84 -6.84
N HIS A 79 7.43 -5.76 -5.88
CA HIS A 79 8.37 -5.73 -4.76
C HIS A 79 9.82 -5.73 -5.25
N GLY A 80 10.15 -6.58 -6.23
CA GLY A 80 11.47 -6.60 -6.86
C GLY A 80 11.82 -5.27 -7.55
N TRP A 81 10.85 -4.66 -8.24
CA TRP A 81 11.03 -3.34 -8.84
C TRP A 81 11.23 -2.23 -7.80
N LEU A 82 10.41 -2.19 -6.75
CA LEU A 82 10.54 -1.23 -5.65
C LEU A 82 11.92 -1.31 -4.98
N ARG A 83 12.44 -2.52 -4.77
CA ARG A 83 13.79 -2.72 -4.23
C ARG A 83 14.87 -2.12 -5.15
N ARG A 84 14.75 -2.31 -6.47
CA ARG A 84 15.67 -1.72 -7.45
C ARG A 84 15.61 -0.20 -7.45
N VAL A 85 14.40 0.38 -7.42
CA VAL A 85 14.21 1.83 -7.31
C VAL A 85 14.87 2.35 -6.04
N ARG A 86 14.61 1.72 -4.89
CA ARG A 86 15.22 2.10 -3.61
C ARG A 86 16.74 2.02 -3.63
N SER A 87 17.32 0.99 -4.24
CA SER A 87 18.79 0.85 -4.35
C SER A 87 19.43 1.89 -5.27
N GLY A 88 18.66 2.49 -6.18
CA GLY A 88 19.12 3.57 -7.06
C GLY A 88 19.03 4.96 -6.43
N LEU A 89 18.34 5.11 -5.29
CA LEU A 89 18.28 6.38 -4.58
C LEU A 89 19.63 6.65 -3.88
N PRO A 90 20.10 7.91 -3.84
CA PRO A 90 21.26 8.26 -3.04
C PRO A 90 21.00 7.87 -1.58
N PRO A 91 22.03 7.48 -0.80
CA PRO A 91 21.85 7.23 0.62
C PRO A 91 21.21 8.46 1.26
N ALA A 92 20.26 8.23 2.17
CA ALA A 92 19.65 9.32 2.93
C ALA A 92 20.77 10.09 3.63
N GLY A 93 21.09 11.28 3.09
CA GLY A 93 22.14 12.11 3.65
C GLY A 93 21.78 12.49 5.09
N PRO A 94 22.77 12.79 5.96
CA PRO A 94 22.47 13.33 7.27
C PRO A 94 21.62 14.58 7.07
N GLY A 95 20.38 14.54 7.56
CA GLY A 95 19.33 15.50 7.25
C GLY A 95 19.80 16.92 7.55
N ARG A 96 20.22 17.64 6.52
CA ARG A 96 20.62 19.04 6.66
C ARG A 96 19.39 19.92 6.44
N TRP A 97 18.44 19.85 7.37
CA TRP A 97 17.46 20.91 7.55
C TRP A 97 18.20 22.10 8.18
N ARG A 98 18.80 22.95 7.34
CA ARG A 98 19.28 24.27 7.76
C ARG A 98 18.05 25.15 7.97
N GLY A 99 17.58 25.22 9.21
CA GLY A 99 17.00 26.44 9.75
C GLY A 99 18.11 27.41 10.15
#